data_AF-A0AAJ5EGK0-F1
#
_entry.id   AF-A0AAJ5EGK0-F1
#
_cell.length_a   1.000
_cell.length_b   1.000
_cell.length_c   1.000
_cell.angle_alpha   90.00
_cell.angle_beta   90.00
_cell.angle_gamma   90.00
#
_symmetry.space_group_name_H-M   'P 1'
#
loop_
_entity.id
_entity.type
_entity.pdbx_description
1 polymer ?
#
loop_
_entity_poly.entity_id
_entity_poly.type
_entity_poly.pdbx_seq_one_letter_code
_entity_poly.pdbx_strand_id
1 'polypeptide(L)'
;MDEKKIESEKSVQPILTLNEKIAEYEKLKGIRSQAAIRTVDILNEHKTLYGTEHEVGTIESCDSCQEFKLFFNLHQDLGDQLDDMKKELGLLQTKEKIRRKRPSNS
;
A
#
# COMPACT_ATOMS: atom_id res chain seq x y z
N MET A 1 -11.22 -46.81 8.76
CA MET A 1 -11.82 -45.61 8.12
C MET A 1 -11.23 -44.47 8.89
N ASP A 2 -10.09 -43.96 8.42
CA ASP A 2 -9.26 -43.04 9.18
C ASP A 2 -9.34 -41.66 8.54
N GLU A 3 -9.97 -40.75 9.28
CA GLU A 3 -10.18 -39.36 8.90
C GLU A 3 -8.82 -38.65 8.81
N LYS A 4 -8.35 -38.40 7.59
CA LYS A 4 -7.23 -37.49 7.34
C LYS A 4 -7.69 -36.06 7.60
N LYS A 5 -7.35 -35.57 8.79
CA LYS A 5 -7.41 -34.16 9.18
C LYS A 5 -6.44 -33.37 8.30
N ILE A 6 -6.99 -32.63 7.33
CA ILE A 6 -6.24 -31.69 6.50
C ILE A 6 -5.91 -30.50 7.40
N GLU A 7 -4.69 -30.45 7.92
CA GLU A 7 -4.18 -29.25 8.58
C GLU A 7 -3.96 -28.18 7.52
N SER A 8 -4.83 -27.18 7.55
CA SER A 8 -4.70 -25.93 6.80
C SER A 8 -3.33 -25.33 7.10
N GLU A 9 -2.44 -25.35 6.10
CA GLU A 9 -1.26 -24.51 6.03
C GLU A 9 -1.73 -23.05 6.04
N LYS A 10 -1.90 -22.50 7.23
CA LYS A 10 -1.93 -21.05 7.40
C LYS A 10 -0.55 -20.57 6.98
N SER A 11 -0.48 -19.98 5.79
CA SER A 11 0.66 -19.22 5.28
C SER A 11 1.27 -18.40 6.43
N VAL A 12 2.43 -18.87 6.91
CA VAL A 12 3.19 -18.21 7.98
C VAL A 12 3.90 -17.04 7.33
N GLN A 13 3.16 -15.98 7.04
CA GLN A 13 3.78 -14.70 6.75
C GLN A 13 4.56 -14.27 8.02
N PRO A 14 5.82 -13.84 7.90
CA PRO A 14 6.61 -13.44 9.05
C PRO A 14 5.88 -12.33 9.80
N ILE A 15 5.63 -12.55 11.10
CA ILE A 15 4.97 -11.57 11.96
C ILE A 15 5.97 -10.44 12.21
N LEU A 16 5.89 -9.38 11.42
CA LEU A 16 6.67 -8.16 11.65
C LEU A 16 6.36 -7.59 13.04
N THR A 17 7.39 -7.15 13.76
CA THR A 17 7.27 -6.39 14.99
C THR A 17 6.59 -5.04 14.75
N LEU A 18 6.07 -4.40 15.80
CA LEU A 18 5.42 -3.09 15.68
C LEU A 18 6.33 -2.05 15.02
N ASN A 19 7.62 -2.03 15.38
CA ASN A 19 8.59 -1.09 14.81
C ASN A 19 8.87 -1.36 13.33
N GLU A 20 8.95 -2.63 12.92
CA GLU A 20 9.12 -3.00 11.50
C GLU A 20 7.88 -2.62 10.68
N LYS A 21 6.68 -2.78 11.24
CA LYS A 21 5.44 -2.33 10.58
C LYS A 21 5.38 -0.82 10.41
N ILE A 22 5.85 -0.05 11.39
CA ILE A 22 5.94 1.41 11.29
C ILE A 22 6.97 1.80 10.20
N ALA A 23 8.12 1.13 10.16
CA ALA A 23 9.15 1.40 9.16
C ALA A 23 8.65 1.10 7.73
N GLU A 24 7.97 -0.03 7.52
CA GLU A 24 7.40 -0.37 6.22
C GLU A 24 6.28 0.61 5.82
N TYR A 25 5.44 1.06 6.78
CA TYR A 25 4.43 2.08 6.52
C TYR A 25 5.03 3.38 5.97
N GLU A 26 6.07 3.92 6.62
CA GLU A 26 6.70 5.17 6.16
C GLU A 26 7.41 5.00 4.80
N LYS A 27 8.02 3.83 4.56
CA LYS A 27 8.61 3.49 3.26
C LYS A 27 7.56 3.46 2.15
N LEU A 28 6.46 2.73 2.32
CA LEU A 28 5.38 2.62 1.33
C LEU A 28 4.72 3.97 1.07
N LYS A 29 4.53 4.78 2.12
CA LYS A 29 4.05 6.16 1.99
C LYS A 29 4.98 7.02 1.13
N GLY A 30 6.30 6.89 1.30
CA GLY A 30 7.28 7.55 0.45
C GLY A 30 7.15 7.14 -1.02
N ILE A 31 7.03 5.84 -1.29
CA ILE A 31 6.84 5.32 -2.65
C ILE A 31 5.54 5.85 -3.26
N ARG A 32 4.43 5.86 -2.50
CA ARG A 32 3.14 6.41 -2.95
C ARG A 32 3.24 7.89 -3.32
N SER A 33 3.99 8.68 -2.55
CA SER A 33 4.23 10.09 -2.85
C SER A 33 5.03 10.25 -4.15
N GLN A 34 6.06 9.43 -4.37
CA GLN A 34 6.83 9.44 -5.63
C GLN A 34 5.95 9.05 -6.82
N ALA A 35 5.10 8.03 -6.68
CA ALA A 35 4.15 7.64 -7.71
C ALA A 35 3.20 8.80 -8.06
N ALA A 36 2.67 9.52 -7.07
CA ALA A 36 1.81 10.68 -7.31
C ALA A 36 2.52 11.78 -8.11
N ILE A 37 3.77 12.09 -7.76
CA ILE A 37 4.58 13.09 -8.47
C ILE A 37 4.78 12.66 -9.92
N ARG A 38 5.19 11.41 -10.15
CA ARG A 38 5.38 10.86 -11.50
C ARG A 38 4.11 10.90 -12.34
N THR A 39 2.96 10.56 -11.76
CA THR A 39 1.66 10.66 -12.45
C THR A 39 1.37 12.08 -12.92
N VAL A 40 1.67 13.10 -12.11
CA VAL A 40 1.48 14.51 -12.47
C VAL A 40 2.47 14.95 -13.55
N ASP A 41 3.73 14.55 -13.45
CA ASP A 41 4.75 14.86 -14.44
C ASP A 41 4.35 14.32 -15.83
N ILE A 42 3.94 13.05 -15.89
CA ILE A 42 3.49 12.40 -17.13
C ILE A 42 2.23 13.08 -17.69
N LEU A 43 1.28 13.45 -16.83
CA LEU A 43 0.09 14.21 -17.26
C LEU A 43 0.48 15.52 -17.93
N ASN A 44 1.47 16.23 -17.38
CA ASN A 44 1.92 17.50 -17.92
C ASN A 44 2.70 17.32 -19.23
N GLU A 45 3.55 16.30 -19.34
CA GLU A 45 4.21 15.95 -20.60
C GLU A 45 3.19 15.57 -21.68
N HIS A 46 2.21 14.72 -21.36
CA HIS A 46 1.17 14.32 -22.29
C HIS A 46 0.37 15.53 -22.81
N LYS A 47 -0.04 16.44 -21.92
CA LYS A 47 -0.72 17.69 -22.31
C LYS A 47 0.15 18.59 -23.18
N THR A 48 1.46 18.60 -22.96
CA THR A 48 2.39 19.38 -23.79
C THR A 48 2.49 18.81 -25.20
N LEU A 49 2.47 17.48 -25.34
CA LEU A 49 2.59 16.80 -26.62
C LEU A 49 1.30 16.78 -27.43
N TYR A 50 0.16 16.53 -26.78
CA TYR A 50 -1.14 16.28 -27.44
C TYR A 50 -2.18 17.37 -27.18
N GLY A 51 -1.83 18.42 -26.43
CA GLY A 51 -2.75 19.50 -26.09
C GLY A 51 -3.96 19.01 -25.30
N THR A 52 -5.15 19.44 -25.73
CA THR A 52 -6.45 18.98 -25.19
C THR A 52 -7.13 17.96 -26.09
N GLU A 53 -6.48 17.52 -27.16
CA GLU A 53 -7.09 16.63 -28.15
C GLU A 53 -7.18 15.18 -27.64
N HIS A 54 -6.31 14.83 -26.69
CA HIS A 54 -6.25 13.49 -26.12
C HIS A 54 -6.20 13.52 -24.59
N GLU A 55 -7.08 12.75 -23.96
CA GLU A 55 -7.07 12.52 -22.53
C GLU A 55 -6.03 11.44 -22.19
N VAL A 56 -5.12 11.74 -21.26
CA VAL A 56 -4.11 10.78 -20.81
C VAL A 56 -4.77 9.55 -20.19
N GLY A 57 -4.23 8.37 -20.46
CA GLY A 57 -4.78 7.11 -19.99
C GLY A 57 -5.96 6.58 -20.82
N THR A 58 -6.34 7.20 -21.94
CA THR A 58 -7.40 6.66 -22.80
C THR A 58 -6.89 5.77 -23.93
N ILE A 59 -5.67 6.03 -24.43
CA ILE A 59 -5.09 5.33 -25.58
C ILE A 59 -4.19 4.19 -25.11
N GLU A 60 -4.53 2.95 -25.43
CA GLU A 60 -3.77 1.77 -24.99
C GLU A 60 -2.39 1.66 -25.63
N SER A 61 -2.22 2.13 -26.87
CA SER A 61 -0.94 2.08 -27.59
C SER A 61 -0.02 3.28 -27.34
N CYS A 62 -0.42 4.22 -26.48
CA CYS A 62 0.37 5.40 -26.18
C CYS A 62 1.19 5.18 -24.91
N ASP A 63 2.52 5.27 -25.02
CA ASP A 63 3.45 5.00 -23.91
C ASP A 63 3.16 5.87 -22.69
N SER A 64 2.97 7.19 -22.88
CA SER A 64 2.62 8.09 -21.78
C SER A 64 1.26 7.77 -21.13
N CYS A 65 0.29 7.25 -21.88
CA CYS A 65 -0.97 6.77 -21.32
C CYS A 65 -0.79 5.49 -20.50
N GLN A 66 0.08 4.57 -20.93
CA GLN A 66 0.40 3.35 -20.20
C GLN A 66 1.16 3.67 -18.91
N GLU A 67 2.17 4.54 -18.98
CA GLU A 67 2.92 4.97 -17.80
C GLU A 67 2.04 5.72 -16.80
N PHE A 68 1.17 6.61 -17.28
CA PHE A 68 0.20 7.29 -16.43
C PHE A 68 -0.68 6.29 -15.68
N LYS A 69 -1.25 5.30 -16.37
CA LYS A 69 -2.06 4.24 -15.74
C LYS A 69 -1.26 3.47 -14.70
N LEU A 70 -0.02 3.12 -15.00
CA LEU A 70 0.85 2.38 -14.10
C LEU A 70 1.06 3.13 -12.77
N PHE A 71 1.50 4.38 -12.83
CA PHE A 71 1.75 5.17 -11.61
C PHE A 71 0.47 5.59 -10.90
N PHE A 72 -0.60 5.86 -11.65
CA PHE A 72 -1.92 6.15 -11.07
C PHE A 72 -2.47 4.95 -10.28
N ASN A 73 -2.44 3.76 -10.86
CA ASN A 73 -2.90 2.54 -10.19
C ASN A 73 -2.01 2.21 -8.99
N LEU A 74 -0.67 2.30 -9.14
CA LEU A 74 0.25 2.11 -8.03
C LEU A 74 -0.03 3.08 -6.87
N HIS A 75 -0.35 4.34 -7.17
CA HIS A 75 -0.71 5.33 -6.15
C HIS A 75 -2.00 4.96 -5.40
N GLN A 76 -3.00 4.42 -6.11
CA GLN A 76 -4.26 3.96 -5.52
C GLN A 76 -4.04 2.72 -4.67
N ASP A 77 -3.40 1.68 -5.22
CA ASP A 77 -3.15 0.41 -4.53
C ASP A 77 -2.35 0.61 -3.24
N LEU A 78 -1.30 1.45 -3.29
CA LEU A 78 -0.54 1.82 -2.10
C LEU A 78 -1.37 2.65 -1.11
N GLY A 79 -2.33 3.44 -1.59
CA GLY A 79 -3.26 4.19 -0.74
C GLY A 79 -4.11 3.24 0.10
N ASP A 80 -4.74 2.27 -0.54
CA ASP A 80 -5.57 1.26 0.13
C ASP A 80 -4.75 0.42 1.11
N GLN A 81 -3.54 0.00 0.70
CA GLN A 81 -2.63 -0.76 1.55
C GLN A 81 -2.22 0.05 2.81
N LEU A 82 -1.90 1.34 2.65
CA LEU A 82 -1.52 2.21 3.77
C LEU A 82 -2.69 2.44 4.73
N ASP A 83 -3.92 2.54 4.22
CA ASP A 83 -5.10 2.69 5.07
C ASP A 83 -5.35 1.45 5.94
N ASP A 84 -5.14 0.25 5.38
CA ASP A 84 -5.24 -0.99 6.14
C ASP A 84 -4.12 -1.14 7.17
N MET A 85 -2.88 -0.81 6.79
CA MET A 85 -1.75 -0.79 7.73
C MET A 85 -1.98 0.21 8.87
N LYS A 86 -2.56 1.38 8.58
CA LYS A 86 -2.86 2.41 9.60
C LYS A 86 -3.87 1.89 10.63
N LYS A 87 -4.90 1.17 10.20
CA LYS A 87 -5.86 0.50 11.10
C LYS A 87 -5.14 -0.53 11.98
N GLU A 88 -4.29 -1.35 11.37
CA GLU A 88 -3.55 -2.39 12.11
C GLU A 88 -2.60 -1.78 13.16
N LEU A 89 -1.82 -0.77 12.79
CA LEU A 89 -0.92 -0.06 13.71
C LEU A 89 -1.68 0.56 14.88
N GLY A 90 -2.85 1.17 14.65
CA GLY A 90 -3.70 1.71 15.71
C GLY A 90 -4.19 0.63 16.70
N LEU A 91 -4.55 -0.55 16.21
CA LEU A 91 -4.94 -1.70 17.04
C LEU A 91 -3.74 -2.21 17.87
N LEU A 92 -2.56 -2.34 17.26
CA LEU A 92 -1.36 -2.81 17.94
C LEU A 92 -0.89 -1.85 19.05
N GLN A 93 -0.87 -0.53 18.77
CA GLN A 93 -0.55 0.48 19.77
C GLN A 93 -1.50 0.46 20.96
N THR A 94 -2.80 0.22 20.70
CA THR A 94 -3.81 0.09 21.76
C THR A 94 -3.56 -1.15 22.62
N LYS A 95 -3.27 -2.31 22.01
CA LYS A 95 -2.92 -3.54 22.73
C LYS A 95 -1.67 -3.38 23.60
N GLU A 96 -0.63 -2.72 23.09
CA GLU A 96 0.58 -2.43 23.89
C GLU A 96 0.29 -1.53 25.09
N LYS A 97 -0.51 -0.47 24.91
CA LYS A 97 -0.93 0.41 26.02
C LYS A 97 -1.66 -0.36 27.12
N ILE A 98 -2.56 -1.28 26.74
CA ILE A 98 -3.28 -2.14 27.71
C ILE A 98 -2.31 -3.07 28.43
N ARG A 99 -1.38 -3.71 27.69
CA ARG A 99 -0.37 -4.62 28.28
C ARG A 99 0.50 -3.91 29.32
N ARG A 100 0.90 -2.66 29.05
CA ARG A 100 1.71 -1.84 29.99
C ARG A 100 0.93 -1.37 31.22
N LYS A 101 -0.40 -1.31 31.15
CA LYS A 101 -1.28 -0.90 32.27
C LYS A 101 -1.70 -2.04 33.19
N ARG A 102 -1.39 -3.30 32.86
CA ARG A 102 -1.71 -4.44 33.75
C ARG A 102 -0.74 -4.39 34.94
N PRO A 103 -1.20 -4.14 36.19
CA PRO A 103 -0.33 -4.27 37.34
C PRO A 103 0.15 -5.72 37.41
N SER A 104 1.45 -5.91 37.54
CA SER A 104 2.04 -7.18 37.93
C SER A 104 1.58 -7.48 39.35
N ASN A 105 0.48 -8.22 39.49
CA ASN A 105 0.13 -8.83 40.77
C ASN A 105 1.19 -9.89 41.06
N SER A 106 2.22 -9.50 41.82
CA SER A 106 3.08 -10.39 42.60
C SER A 106 2.52 -10.47 44.02
#